data_AF-A0A523SEQ5-F1
#
_entry.id   AF-A0A523SEQ5-F1
#
_cell.length_a   1.000
_cell.length_b   1.000
_cell.length_c   1.000
_cell.angle_alpha   90.00
_cell.angle_beta   90.00
_cell.angle_gamma   90.00
#
_symmetry.space_group_name_H-M   'P 1'
#
loop_
_entity.id
_entity.type
_entity.pdbx_description
1 polymer ?
#
loop_
_entity_poly.entity_id
_entity_poly.type
_entity_poly.pdbx_seq_one_letter_code
_entity_poly.pdbx_strand_id
1 'polypeptide(L)' 'EFEISYEVDPMRQGIADSWPNHMDDTAAGEEWGWKPDYDLDAMVKDMLEKLKVKLQ' A
#
# COMPACT_ATOMS: atom_id res chain seq x y z
N GLU A 1 -22.96 5.24 1.06
CA GLU A 1 -22.03 5.41 2.20
C GLU A 1 -20.99 4.31 2.10
N PHE A 2 -19.72 4.60 2.36
CA PHE A 2 -18.66 3.60 2.33
C PHE A 2 -18.49 3.04 3.74
N GLU A 3 -18.55 1.72 3.89
CA GLU A 3 -18.45 1.02 5.18
C GLU A 3 -17.39 -0.07 5.10
N ILE A 4 -16.53 -0.15 6.12
CA ILE A 4 -15.53 -1.20 6.29
C ILE A 4 -15.77 -1.87 7.64
N SER A 5 -15.85 -3.19 7.66
CA SER A 5 -15.82 -4.02 8.87
C SER A 5 -14.46 -4.68 9.03
N TYR A 6 -13.99 -4.83 10.27
CA TYR A 6 -12.72 -5.48 10.58
C TYR A 6 -12.96 -6.81 11.30
N GLU A 7 -12.52 -7.90 10.67
CA GLU A 7 -12.44 -9.23 11.28
C GLU A 7 -10.97 -9.64 11.30
N VAL A 8 -10.31 -9.37 12.43
CA VAL A 8 -8.86 -9.53 12.56
C VAL A 8 -8.51 -11.00 12.79
N ASP A 9 -7.84 -11.61 11.82
CA ASP A 9 -7.22 -12.93 11.97
C ASP A 9 -5.95 -12.82 12.85
N PRO A 10 -5.92 -13.44 14.05
CA PRO A 10 -4.78 -13.32 14.97
C PRO A 10 -3.46 -13.82 14.38
N MET A 11 -3.49 -14.81 13.49
CA MET A 11 -2.29 -15.34 12.86
C MET A 11 -1.70 -14.32 11.87
N ARG A 12 -2.55 -13.72 11.02
CA ARG A 12 -2.10 -12.71 10.05
C ARG A 12 -1.71 -11.41 10.74
N GLN A 13 -2.44 -11.01 11.78
CA GLN A 13 -2.11 -9.84 12.58
C GLN A 13 -0.75 -10.01 13.25
N GLY A 14 -0.46 -11.17 13.84
CA GLY A 14 0.86 -11.43 14.44
C GLY A 14 2.01 -11.36 13.42
N ILE A 15 1.77 -11.72 12.16
CA ILE A 15 2.76 -11.53 11.08
C ILE A 15 2.91 -10.04 10.75
N ALA A 16 1.80 -9.31 10.61
CA ALA A 16 1.85 -7.88 10.31
C ALA A 16 2.54 -7.07 11.42
N ASP A 17 2.26 -7.40 12.69
CA ASP A 17 2.87 -6.77 13.87
C ASP A 17 4.38 -7.01 13.96
N SER A 18 4.89 -8.04 13.28
CA SER A 18 6.33 -8.34 13.23
C SER A 18 7.09 -7.49 12.21
N TRP A 19 6.40 -6.81 11.29
CA TRP A 19 7.01 -6.01 10.24
C TRP A 19 7.26 -4.55 10.66
N PRO A 20 8.26 -3.87 10.09
CA PRO A 20 8.46 -2.45 10.31
C PRO A 20 7.33 -1.63 9.69
N ASN A 21 6.85 -0.60 10.40
CA ASN A 21 5.83 0.32 9.90
C ASN A 21 6.34 1.25 8.78
N HIS A 22 7.66 1.42 8.67
CA HIS A 22 8.32 2.29 7.72
C HIS A 22 9.74 1.79 7.46
N MET A 23 10.23 1.96 6.24
CA MET A 23 11.59 1.65 5.85
C MET A 23 12.29 2.94 5.44
N ASP A 24 13.48 3.20 5.99
CA ASP A 24 14.34 4.27 5.51
C ASP A 24 14.92 3.89 4.13
N ASP A 25 14.53 4.62 3.10
CA ASP A 25 14.94 4.42 1.72
C ASP A 25 15.97 5.47 1.23
N THR A 26 16.54 6.25 2.16
CA THR A 26 17.51 7.34 1.84
C THR A 26 18.69 6.85 1.00
N ALA A 27 19.27 5.70 1.34
CA ALA A 27 20.39 5.13 0.59
C ALA A 27 20.04 4.86 -0.88
N ALA A 28 18.84 4.36 -1.16
CA ALA A 28 18.40 4.12 -2.54
C ALA A 28 18.18 5.43 -3.31
N GLY A 29 17.69 6.46 -2.62
CA GLY A 29 17.54 7.81 -3.17
C GLY A 29 18.88 8.44 -3.52
N GLU A 30 19.87 8.33 -2.62
CA GLU A 30 21.20 8.92 -2.80
C GLU A 30 22.04 8.18 -3.85
N GLU A 31 22.02 6.84 -3.84
CA GLU A 31 22.90 6.04 -4.69
C GLU A 31 22.38 5.86 -6.11
N TRP A 32 21.06 5.74 -6.28
CA TRP A 32 20.45 5.40 -7.57
C TRP A 32 19.30 6.32 -7.98
N GLY A 33 19.06 7.40 -7.21
CA GLY A 33 17.99 8.35 -7.52
C GLY A 33 16.60 7.75 -7.35
N TRP A 34 16.43 6.75 -6.49
CA TRP A 34 15.12 6.17 -6.20
C TRP A 34 14.16 7.25 -5.69
N LYS A 35 12.99 7.33 -6.32
CA LYS A 35 11.92 8.25 -5.93
C LYS A 35 10.56 7.64 -6.29
N PRO A 36 9.66 7.42 -5.33
CA PRO A 36 8.31 6.93 -5.63
C PRO A 36 7.49 8.03 -6.32
N ASP A 37 6.82 7.68 -7.42
CA ASP A 37 5.95 8.60 -8.19
C ASP A 37 4.49 8.56 -7.73
N TYR A 38 4.09 7.50 -7.00
CA TYR A 38 2.72 7.29 -6.55
C TYR A 38 2.64 7.42 -5.03
N ASP A 39 1.80 8.34 -4.58
CA ASP A 39 1.32 8.38 -3.20
C ASP A 39 0.03 7.53 -3.05
N LEU A 40 -0.54 7.55 -1.85
CA LEU A 40 -1.74 6.78 -1.53
C LEU A 40 -2.93 7.17 -2.43
N ASP A 41 -3.15 8.46 -2.64
CA ASP A 41 -4.31 8.96 -3.41
C ASP A 41 -4.18 8.62 -4.90
N ALA A 42 -2.99 8.83 -5.48
CA ALA A 42 -2.69 8.48 -6.86
C ALA A 42 -2.84 6.97 -7.10
N MET A 43 -2.35 6.15 -6.17
CA MET A 43 -2.48 4.69 -6.24
C MET A 43 -3.94 4.25 -6.16
N VAL A 44 -4.73 4.77 -5.21
CA VAL A 44 -6.15 4.39 -5.05
C VAL A 44 -6.95 4.73 -6.30
N LYS A 45 -6.71 5.91 -6.87
CA LYS A 45 -7.37 6.33 -8.12
C LYS A 45 -7.06 5.38 -9.27
N ASP A 46 -5.78 5.11 -9.55
CA ASP A 46 -5.40 4.23 -10.66
C ASP A 46 -5.95 2.81 -10.47
N MET A 47 -5.84 2.26 -9.26
CA MET A 47 -6.36 0.91 -8.95
C MET A 47 -7.86 0.78 -9.22
N LEU A 48 -8.67 1.75 -8.80
CA LEU A 48 -10.11 1.74 -9.07
C LEU A 48 -10.43 1.86 -10.56
N GLU A 49 -9.69 2.70 -11.30
CA GLU A 49 -9.84 2.84 -12.75
C GLU A 49 -9.55 1.52 -13.47
N LYS A 50 -8.45 0.84 -13.13
CA LYS A 50 -8.07 -0.44 -13.77
C LYS A 50 -9.03 -1.58 -13.41
N LEU A 51 -9.43 -1.68 -12.14
CA LEU A 51 -10.37 -2.72 -11.71
C LEU A 51 -11.75 -2.56 -12.36
N LYS A 52 -12.20 -1.32 -12.59
CA LYS A 52 -13.44 -1.06 -13.31
C LYS A 52 -13.41 -1.63 -14.73
N VAL A 53 -12.28 -1.51 -15.43
CA VAL A 53 -12.13 -2.11 -16.78
C VAL A 53 -12.17 -3.64 -16.71
N LYS A 54 -11.55 -4.24 -15.70
CA LYS A 54 -11.47 -5.71 -15.56
C LYS A 54 -12.80 -6.38 -15.18
N LEU A 55 -13.64 -5.68 -14.42
CA LEU A 55 -14.88 -6.22 -13.85
C LEU A 55 -16.14 -5.83 -14.63
N GLN A 56 -15.99 -5.08 -15.74
CA GLN A 56 -17.06 -4.77 -16.71
C GLN A 56 -17.03 -5.78 -17.87
#